data_AF-A0A2V9XXR2-F1
#
_entry.id   AF-A0A2V9XXR2-F1
#
_cell.length_a   1.000
_cell.length_b   1.000
_cell.length_c   1.000
_cell.angle_alpha   90.00
_cell.angle_beta   90.00
_cell.angle_gamma   90.00
#
_symmetry.space_group_name_H-M   'P 1'
#
loop_
_entity.id
_entity.type
_entity.pdbx_description
1 polymer ?
#
loop_
_entity_poly.entity_id
_entity_poly.type
_entity_poly.pdbx_seq_one_letter_code
_entity_poly.pdbx_strand_id
1 'polypeptide(L)'
;MTFLVPHVIRYTEVGKVREHSLVNIVMSGSLRRLATAVSFLFCLFVAPGRSGAAFAQASGSGKPRPENVSVRTRDPLTDTGFEHFYNLDHDHAIQDFERVLEKHPDDPFAVNHLITGVLIRELYRMGAMNTGEYANDSFIGQAHRPADLKIKARIKQLVQRAEKLEEQQLKANPNDVDALYARGVTRGQFATYTALVERAWFSALRNAVGARHDHERVLEMDPKYIDAKLVVGAHYYVMGSLPWGVKVAVSLVGLSGSKQKGIQYLYEATDSGDEISVDAKIVLMLFLRREHRYDEALKIARGLIPRYPQNMLIALEEGNLLRASGHSREAVAVYRKIWQAGQDGHYPGLHYELAVLSLGDLLRSQKDYQGAAAAYELVSEAPQPDREYLQRANLAAGEMYDVLKKRELAVKKYQAVLATNTQTPPAETARKHMKEAYRDE
;
A
#
# COMPACT_ATOMS: atom_id res chain seq x y z
N MET A 1 -66.36 4.87 -4.97
CA MET A 1 -66.18 4.91 -6.44
C MET A 1 -64.98 4.05 -6.76
N THR A 2 -65.18 2.74 -6.94
CA THR A 2 -65.29 2.00 -8.24
C THR A 2 -63.91 1.48 -8.66
N PHE A 3 -63.56 0.23 -8.29
CA PHE A 3 -63.47 -0.98 -9.16
C PHE A 3 -62.51 -0.81 -10.37
N LEU A 4 -61.49 -1.67 -10.60
CA LEU A 4 -61.65 -3.06 -11.06
C LEU A 4 -60.39 -3.94 -10.87
N VAL A 5 -60.65 -5.26 -10.84
CA VAL A 5 -59.74 -6.40 -10.63
C VAL A 5 -59.39 -7.07 -12.00
N PRO A 6 -58.87 -8.32 -12.12
CA PRO A 6 -57.53 -8.66 -12.62
C PRO A 6 -57.53 -9.47 -13.95
N HIS A 7 -56.35 -9.84 -14.48
CA HIS A 7 -56.23 -11.05 -15.30
C HIS A 7 -54.96 -11.86 -14.97
N VAL A 8 -55.19 -13.13 -14.64
CA VAL A 8 -54.24 -14.25 -14.50
C VAL A 8 -54.59 -15.25 -15.60
N ILE A 9 -53.64 -15.70 -16.44
CA ILE A 9 -53.53 -17.04 -17.08
C ILE A 9 -52.05 -17.23 -17.52
N ARG A 10 -51.23 -17.98 -16.78
CA ARG A 10 -50.73 -19.37 -16.98
C ARG A 10 -49.77 -19.64 -18.16
N TYR A 11 -48.50 -19.81 -17.77
CA TYR A 11 -47.53 -20.88 -18.08
C TYR A 11 -47.58 -21.65 -19.40
N THR A 12 -46.48 -21.55 -20.15
CA THR A 12 -45.73 -22.71 -20.67
C THR A 12 -44.22 -22.54 -20.38
N GLU A 13 -43.64 -23.63 -19.89
CA GLU A 13 -42.25 -23.95 -19.48
C GLU A 13 -41.20 -23.75 -20.60
N VAL A 14 -39.86 -23.65 -20.42
CA VAL A 14 -38.91 -23.85 -19.32
C VAL A 14 -37.55 -23.30 -19.79
N GLY A 15 -36.72 -22.78 -18.88
CA GLY A 15 -35.26 -22.83 -19.05
C GLY A 15 -34.47 -21.54 -18.80
N LYS A 16 -33.84 -21.46 -17.62
CA LYS A 16 -32.60 -20.71 -17.33
C LYS A 16 -32.57 -19.19 -17.59
N VAL A 17 -33.28 -18.38 -16.80
CA VAL A 17 -32.73 -17.06 -16.36
C VAL A 17 -33.53 -16.61 -15.12
N ARG A 18 -33.04 -16.87 -13.89
CA ARG A 18 -33.45 -16.10 -12.69
C ARG A 18 -32.65 -16.49 -11.43
N GLU A 19 -31.33 -16.28 -11.47
CA GLU A 19 -30.53 -16.11 -10.23
C GLU A 19 -29.69 -14.83 -10.24
N HIS A 20 -29.50 -14.18 -11.40
CA HIS A 20 -28.63 -12.99 -11.53
C HIS A 20 -29.29 -11.63 -11.21
N SER A 21 -30.59 -11.57 -10.90
CA SER A 21 -31.29 -10.27 -10.70
C SER A 21 -31.49 -9.85 -9.25
N LEU A 22 -31.37 -10.73 -8.25
CA LEU A 22 -31.53 -10.33 -6.84
C LEU A 22 -30.21 -9.88 -6.19
N VAL A 23 -29.06 -10.40 -6.64
CA VAL A 23 -27.73 -10.01 -6.12
C VAL A 23 -27.31 -8.62 -6.62
N ASN A 24 -27.76 -8.21 -7.82
CA ASN A 24 -27.40 -6.91 -8.39
C ASN A 24 -28.20 -5.73 -7.81
N ILE A 25 -29.32 -5.98 -7.14
CA ILE A 25 -30.18 -4.92 -6.57
C ILE A 25 -29.76 -4.56 -5.13
N VAL A 26 -28.95 -5.39 -4.46
CA VAL A 26 -28.43 -5.12 -3.11
C VAL A 26 -27.10 -4.34 -3.14
N MET A 27 -26.42 -4.26 -4.28
CA MET A 27 -25.17 -3.50 -4.47
C MET A 27 -25.42 -2.00 -4.69
N SER A 28 -26.02 -1.31 -3.72
CA SER A 28 -26.09 0.16 -3.71
C SER A 28 -24.69 0.79 -3.60
N GLY A 29 -24.54 2.05 -4.05
CA GLY A 29 -23.26 2.77 -4.07
C GLY A 29 -22.50 2.80 -2.73
N SER A 30 -23.22 2.60 -1.62
CA SER A 30 -22.69 2.45 -0.26
C SER A 30 -21.85 1.17 -0.08
N LEU A 31 -22.31 0.04 -0.64
CA LEU A 31 -21.61 -1.26 -0.58
C LEU A 31 -20.42 -1.32 -1.54
N ARG A 32 -20.46 -0.59 -2.67
CA ARG A 32 -19.27 -0.39 -3.51
C ARG A 32 -18.21 0.43 -2.76
N ARG A 33 -18.59 1.56 -2.15
CA ARG A 33 -17.69 2.34 -1.28
C ARG A 33 -17.19 1.53 -0.09
N LEU A 34 -17.97 0.57 0.39
CA LEU A 34 -17.58 -0.35 1.44
C LEU A 34 -16.58 -1.41 1.00
N ALA A 35 -16.85 -2.08 -0.12
CA ALA A 35 -15.96 -3.07 -0.70
C ALA A 35 -14.64 -2.41 -1.13
N THR A 36 -14.70 -1.17 -1.60
CA THR A 36 -13.56 -0.26 -1.77
C THR A 36 -12.88 -0.03 -0.41
N ALA A 37 -13.50 0.61 0.58
CA ALA A 37 -12.85 0.89 1.87
C ALA A 37 -12.30 -0.34 2.62
N VAL A 38 -12.92 -1.52 2.48
CA VAL A 38 -12.46 -2.78 3.10
C VAL A 38 -11.35 -3.45 2.28
N SER A 39 -11.36 -3.37 0.94
CA SER A 39 -10.25 -3.92 0.12
C SER A 39 -9.02 -2.99 0.11
N PHE A 40 -9.23 -1.67 0.17
CA PHE A 40 -8.18 -0.65 0.07
C PHE A 40 -7.29 -0.55 1.31
N LEU A 41 -7.73 -1.09 2.44
CA LEU A 41 -7.08 -0.94 3.75
C LEU A 41 -6.39 -2.25 4.19
N PHE A 42 -6.57 -3.32 3.42
CA PHE A 42 -6.02 -4.67 3.64
C PHE A 42 -4.77 -4.97 2.81
N CYS A 43 -4.35 -4.04 1.94
CA CYS A 43 -3.29 -4.24 0.95
C CYS A 43 -1.87 -3.95 1.47
N LEU A 44 -1.65 -4.14 2.78
CA LEU A 44 -0.39 -3.76 3.41
C LEU A 44 0.64 -4.88 3.25
N PHE A 45 1.77 -4.49 2.67
CA PHE A 45 2.89 -5.34 2.34
C PHE A 45 3.44 -6.07 3.57
N VAL A 46 3.68 -7.38 3.40
CA VAL A 46 4.39 -8.23 4.34
C VAL A 46 5.66 -8.69 3.63
N ALA A 47 6.80 -8.18 4.05
CA ALA A 47 8.11 -8.30 3.44
C ALA A 47 9.21 -8.41 4.50
N PRO A 48 9.55 -9.59 4.98
CA PRO A 48 10.15 -9.65 6.30
C PRO A 48 11.71 -9.65 6.51
N GLY A 49 12.33 -8.72 7.27
CA GLY A 49 13.80 -8.79 7.62
C GLY A 49 14.31 -7.96 8.83
N ARG A 50 15.48 -8.32 9.43
CA ARG A 50 16.10 -7.61 10.59
C ARG A 50 17.64 -7.49 10.46
N SER A 51 18.21 -6.38 10.95
CA SER A 51 19.61 -6.33 11.42
C SER A 51 19.70 -5.98 12.91
N GLY A 52 20.71 -6.54 13.56
CA GLY A 52 21.10 -6.25 14.93
C GLY A 52 21.96 -4.99 15.05
N ALA A 53 21.80 -4.30 16.18
CA ALA A 53 22.83 -3.49 16.79
C ALA A 53 22.76 -3.74 18.30
N ALA A 54 23.90 -4.12 18.87
CA ALA A 54 24.03 -4.48 20.28
C ALA A 54 23.86 -3.27 21.20
N PHE A 55 23.01 -3.43 22.22
CA PHE A 55 23.18 -2.73 23.49
C PHE A 55 23.44 -3.78 24.56
N ALA A 56 24.53 -3.58 25.31
CA ALA A 56 25.00 -4.49 26.33
C ALA A 56 24.30 -4.27 27.68
N GLN A 57 24.26 -5.35 28.46
CA GLN A 57 23.87 -5.54 29.87
C GLN A 57 22.35 -5.63 30.15
N ALA A 58 21.83 -6.59 30.93
CA ALA A 58 22.41 -7.41 31.98
C ALA A 58 21.85 -8.85 32.04
N SER A 59 22.62 -9.72 32.69
CA SER A 59 22.46 -11.15 32.93
C SER A 59 21.16 -11.57 33.63
N GLY A 60 20.42 -12.47 33.01
CA GLY A 60 19.40 -13.31 33.65
C GLY A 60 19.57 -14.76 33.18
N SER A 61 20.05 -15.63 34.06
CA SER A 61 20.20 -17.07 33.84
C SER A 61 18.83 -17.75 33.74
N GLY A 62 18.26 -17.77 32.54
CA GLY A 62 17.12 -18.62 32.18
C GLY A 62 17.61 -19.83 31.40
N LYS A 63 17.20 -21.04 31.80
CA LYS A 63 17.47 -22.29 31.08
C LYS A 63 17.12 -22.16 29.58
N PRO A 64 17.89 -22.74 28.66
CA PRO A 64 17.53 -22.75 27.24
C PRO A 64 16.17 -23.44 27.06
N ARG A 65 15.27 -22.75 26.37
CA ARG A 65 13.94 -23.25 25.99
C ARG A 65 14.12 -24.41 25.01
N PRO A 66 13.33 -25.50 25.11
CA PRO A 66 13.34 -26.52 24.07
C PRO A 66 12.91 -25.92 22.73
N GLU A 67 13.76 -26.08 21.72
CA GLU A 67 13.52 -25.77 20.31
C GLU A 67 12.38 -26.66 19.78
N ASN A 68 11.14 -26.27 20.03
CA ASN A 68 10.00 -26.86 19.33
C ASN A 68 9.88 -26.20 17.95
N VAL A 69 10.48 -26.86 16.97
CA VAL A 69 10.09 -26.98 15.55
C VAL A 69 9.41 -25.74 14.96
N SER A 70 10.19 -24.69 14.71
CA SER A 70 9.92 -23.76 13.62
C SER A 70 10.45 -24.42 12.36
N VAL A 71 9.59 -24.81 11.41
CA VAL A 71 10.00 -25.37 10.11
C VAL A 71 10.54 -24.27 9.19
N ARG A 72 10.39 -22.99 9.57
CA ARG A 72 10.97 -21.85 8.85
C ARG A 72 12.48 -22.03 8.69
N THR A 73 12.89 -22.42 7.48
CA THR A 73 14.29 -22.51 7.12
C THR A 73 14.81 -21.10 6.93
N ARG A 74 15.66 -20.63 7.85
CA ARG A 74 16.16 -19.26 7.81
C ARG A 74 17.44 -19.19 6.97
N ASP A 75 17.30 -18.92 5.68
CA ASP A 75 18.43 -18.66 4.79
C ASP A 75 18.95 -17.21 4.99
N PRO A 76 20.25 -16.99 5.25
CA PRO A 76 20.82 -15.64 5.39
C PRO A 76 20.60 -14.74 4.17
N LEU A 77 20.40 -15.33 2.98
CA LEU A 77 20.09 -14.58 1.77
C LEU A 77 18.69 -13.95 1.82
N THR A 78 17.77 -14.50 2.62
CA THR A 78 16.46 -13.90 2.89
C THR A 78 16.62 -12.53 3.53
N ASP A 79 17.45 -12.41 4.58
CA ASP A 79 17.70 -11.13 5.25
C ASP A 79 18.28 -10.09 4.27
N THR A 80 19.22 -10.51 3.40
CA THR A 80 19.80 -9.65 2.36
C THR A 80 18.75 -9.20 1.33
N GLY A 81 17.88 -10.12 0.90
CA GLY A 81 16.78 -9.79 0.01
C GLY A 81 15.84 -8.73 0.61
N PHE A 82 15.59 -8.79 1.92
CA PHE A 82 14.79 -7.77 2.60
C PHE A 82 15.52 -6.45 2.84
N GLU A 83 16.84 -6.45 3.02
CA GLU A 83 17.63 -5.22 2.98
C GLU A 83 17.45 -4.49 1.65
N HIS A 84 17.60 -5.20 0.53
CA HIS A 84 17.39 -4.64 -0.80
C HIS A 84 15.95 -4.17 -0.96
N PHE A 85 14.97 -5.01 -0.56
CA PHE A 85 13.55 -4.70 -0.68
C PHE A 85 13.17 -3.39 0.02
N TYR A 86 13.58 -3.24 1.28
CA TYR A 86 13.25 -2.06 2.08
C TYR A 86 14.06 -0.84 1.70
N ASN A 87 15.16 -0.99 0.96
CA ASN A 87 15.87 0.11 0.31
C ASN A 87 15.33 0.46 -1.09
N LEU A 88 14.18 -0.12 -1.49
CA LEU A 88 13.57 0.04 -2.82
C LEU A 88 14.38 -0.55 -3.99
N ASP A 89 15.42 -1.32 -3.68
CA ASP A 89 16.18 -2.10 -4.67
C ASP A 89 15.47 -3.42 -4.96
N HIS A 90 14.29 -3.29 -5.58
CA HIS A 90 13.41 -4.43 -5.80
C HIS A 90 14.00 -5.45 -6.78
N ASP A 91 14.86 -5.03 -7.70
CA ASP A 91 15.47 -5.94 -8.68
C ASP A 91 16.46 -6.89 -8.00
N HIS A 92 17.36 -6.39 -7.13
CA HIS A 92 18.25 -7.26 -6.34
C HIS A 92 17.48 -8.07 -5.30
N ALA A 93 16.46 -7.51 -4.66
CA ALA A 93 15.60 -8.24 -3.73
C ALA A 93 14.94 -9.47 -4.39
N ILE A 94 14.38 -9.30 -5.60
CA ILE A 94 13.77 -10.40 -6.36
C ILE A 94 14.81 -11.47 -6.71
N GLN A 95 16.01 -11.08 -7.14
CA GLN A 95 17.09 -12.03 -7.44
C GLN A 95 17.50 -12.85 -6.22
N ASP A 96 17.57 -12.22 -5.04
CA ASP A 96 17.89 -12.91 -3.79
C ASP A 96 16.77 -13.88 -3.38
N PHE A 97 15.50 -13.47 -3.48
CA PHE A 97 14.36 -14.35 -3.21
C PHE A 97 14.24 -15.51 -4.23
N GLU A 98 14.59 -15.29 -5.50
CA GLU A 98 14.68 -16.35 -6.50
C GLU A 98 15.70 -17.41 -6.09
N ARG A 99 16.91 -17.00 -5.68
CA ARG A 99 17.96 -17.91 -5.20
C ARG A 99 17.57 -18.65 -3.93
N VAL A 100 16.86 -17.99 -2.99
CA VAL A 100 16.32 -18.66 -1.80
C VAL A 100 15.31 -19.73 -2.21
N LEU A 101 14.40 -19.43 -3.13
CA LEU A 101 13.40 -20.39 -3.62
C LEU A 101 14.03 -21.54 -4.42
N GLU A 102 15.15 -21.32 -5.11
CA GLU A 102 15.91 -22.38 -5.77
C GLU A 102 16.52 -23.37 -4.77
N LYS A 103 17.05 -22.88 -3.64
CA LYS A 103 17.60 -23.71 -2.57
C LYS A 103 16.52 -24.44 -1.77
N HIS A 104 15.37 -23.80 -1.58
CA HIS A 104 14.26 -24.29 -0.76
C HIS A 104 12.97 -24.39 -1.60
N PRO A 105 12.91 -25.29 -2.60
CA PRO A 105 11.83 -25.31 -3.59
C PRO A 105 10.45 -25.70 -3.02
N ASP A 106 10.44 -26.39 -1.88
CA ASP A 106 9.23 -26.86 -1.20
C ASP A 106 8.83 -25.99 0.01
N ASP A 107 9.53 -24.86 0.22
CA ASP A 107 9.23 -23.91 1.29
C ASP A 107 8.23 -22.84 0.83
N PRO A 108 7.00 -22.80 1.38
CA PRO A 108 6.01 -21.78 1.02
C PRO A 108 6.43 -20.37 1.46
N PHE A 109 7.30 -20.21 2.47
CA PHE A 109 7.82 -18.89 2.86
C PHE A 109 8.72 -18.29 1.78
N ALA A 110 9.60 -19.10 1.17
CA ALA A 110 10.42 -18.65 0.05
C ALA A 110 9.57 -18.20 -1.16
N VAL A 111 8.45 -18.88 -1.41
CA VAL A 111 7.50 -18.44 -2.46
C VAL A 111 6.82 -17.12 -2.06
N ASN A 112 6.37 -16.99 -0.80
CA ASN A 112 5.78 -15.77 -0.27
C ASN A 112 6.73 -14.57 -0.40
N HIS A 113 8.01 -14.70 -0.03
CA HIS A 113 9.00 -13.63 -0.18
C HIS A 113 9.16 -13.19 -1.63
N LEU A 114 9.20 -14.14 -2.57
CA LEU A 114 9.27 -13.83 -4.00
C LEU A 114 7.99 -13.15 -4.52
N ILE A 115 6.80 -13.59 -4.08
CA ILE A 115 5.53 -12.91 -4.41
C ILE A 115 5.60 -11.45 -3.95
N THR A 116 6.08 -11.19 -2.73
CA THR A 116 6.26 -9.84 -2.19
C THR A 116 7.20 -9.02 -3.06
N GLY A 117 8.40 -9.50 -3.37
CA GLY A 117 9.34 -8.76 -4.22
C GLY A 117 8.71 -8.36 -5.57
N VAL A 118 8.08 -9.31 -6.25
CA VAL A 118 7.47 -9.11 -7.58
C VAL A 118 6.26 -8.18 -7.52
N LEU A 119 5.36 -8.38 -6.56
CA LEU A 119 4.12 -7.59 -6.43
C LEU A 119 4.41 -6.14 -6.08
N ILE A 120 5.31 -5.90 -5.13
CA ILE A 120 5.59 -4.56 -4.60
C ILE A 120 6.34 -3.75 -5.65
N ARG A 121 7.32 -4.35 -6.33
CA ARG A 121 7.99 -3.74 -7.48
C ARG A 121 6.99 -3.25 -8.53
N GLU A 122 6.00 -4.08 -8.83
CA GLU A 122 5.00 -3.74 -9.83
C GLU A 122 4.10 -2.59 -9.37
N LEU A 123 3.73 -2.58 -8.09
CA LEU A 123 2.97 -1.47 -7.51
C LEU A 123 3.78 -0.17 -7.47
N TYR A 124 5.09 -0.24 -7.20
CA TYR A 124 5.99 0.92 -7.33
C TYR A 124 5.95 1.47 -8.77
N ARG A 125 6.19 0.60 -9.76
CA ARG A 125 6.20 0.96 -11.18
C ARG A 125 4.87 1.56 -11.65
N MET A 126 3.76 1.03 -11.14
CA MET A 126 2.40 1.51 -11.40
C MET A 126 2.09 2.87 -10.77
N GLY A 127 2.97 3.38 -9.89
CA GLY A 127 2.73 4.60 -9.11
C GLY A 127 1.75 4.39 -7.94
N ALA A 128 1.45 3.14 -7.59
CA ALA A 128 0.50 2.78 -6.54
C ALA A 128 1.12 2.78 -5.11
N MET A 129 2.35 3.29 -4.95
CA MET A 129 3.07 3.36 -3.66
C MET A 129 3.37 4.78 -3.16
N ASN A 130 2.74 5.84 -3.72
CA ASN A 130 3.05 7.24 -3.40
C ASN A 130 2.28 7.80 -2.20
N THR A 131 2.85 7.75 -0.99
CA THR A 131 2.20 8.15 0.29
C THR A 131 1.68 9.59 0.38
N GLY A 132 2.07 10.49 -0.53
CA GLY A 132 1.58 11.88 -0.58
C GLY A 132 0.12 11.99 -1.03
N GLU A 133 -0.33 11.09 -1.90
CA GLU A 133 -1.74 11.00 -2.33
C GLU A 133 -2.67 10.44 -1.24
N TYR A 134 -2.08 9.97 -0.13
CA TYR A 134 -2.75 9.27 0.97
C TYR A 134 -3.28 10.27 2.03
N ALA A 135 -3.10 11.58 1.80
CA ALA A 135 -3.62 12.66 2.64
C ALA A 135 -5.12 12.93 2.44
N ASN A 136 -5.68 12.50 1.31
CA ASN A 136 -7.12 12.40 1.10
C ASN A 136 -7.55 10.95 1.39
N ASP A 137 -8.84 10.69 1.67
CA ASP A 137 -9.44 9.41 2.12
C ASP A 137 -9.13 8.12 1.30
N SER A 138 -8.17 8.14 0.37
CA SER A 138 -7.65 7.01 -0.38
C SER A 138 -6.34 6.48 0.23
N PHE A 139 -6.35 5.22 0.65
CA PHE A 139 -5.18 4.54 1.23
C PHE A 139 -4.05 4.24 0.23
N ILE A 140 -4.29 4.48 -1.07
CA ILE A 140 -3.40 4.12 -2.17
C ILE A 140 -3.54 5.18 -3.25
N GLY A 141 -2.43 5.62 -3.82
CA GLY A 141 -2.42 6.47 -5.02
C GLY A 141 -3.19 5.81 -6.16
N GLN A 142 -3.73 6.59 -7.09
CA GLN A 142 -4.38 5.95 -8.24
C GLN A 142 -3.32 5.18 -9.03
N ALA A 143 -3.59 3.93 -9.42
CA ALA A 143 -2.68 3.24 -10.34
C ALA A 143 -2.65 4.04 -11.64
N HIS A 144 -1.48 4.60 -11.96
CA HIS A 144 -1.34 5.51 -13.07
C HIS A 144 -0.85 4.82 -14.35
N ARG A 145 -0.30 3.62 -14.19
CA ARG A 145 0.08 2.74 -15.30
C ARG A 145 -0.65 1.40 -15.19
N PRO A 146 -1.04 0.80 -16.34
CA PRO A 146 -1.52 -0.57 -16.32
C PRO A 146 -0.41 -1.51 -15.86
N ALA A 147 -0.79 -2.56 -15.15
CA ALA A 147 0.14 -3.62 -14.79
C ALA A 147 0.64 -4.40 -16.01
N ASP A 148 1.89 -4.84 -15.98
CA ASP A 148 2.50 -5.67 -17.01
C ASP A 148 1.86 -7.07 -17.01
N LEU A 149 1.39 -7.52 -18.18
CA LEU A 149 0.68 -8.80 -18.33
C LEU A 149 1.55 -10.00 -17.96
N LYS A 150 2.87 -9.96 -18.22
CA LYS A 150 3.81 -11.02 -17.84
C LYS A 150 3.99 -11.05 -16.33
N ILE A 151 4.09 -9.89 -15.69
CA ILE A 151 4.19 -9.80 -14.22
C ILE A 151 2.91 -10.29 -13.56
N LYS A 152 1.74 -9.94 -14.08
CA LYS A 152 0.45 -10.50 -13.62
C LYS A 152 0.42 -12.03 -13.70
N ALA A 153 0.87 -12.58 -14.83
CA ALA A 153 0.93 -14.03 -15.01
C ALA A 153 1.91 -14.67 -14.01
N ARG A 154 3.08 -14.07 -13.81
CA ARG A 154 4.09 -14.51 -12.84
C ARG A 154 3.56 -14.51 -11.41
N ILE A 155 2.88 -13.44 -10.97
CA ILE A 155 2.27 -13.37 -9.63
C ILE A 155 1.26 -14.51 -9.44
N LYS A 156 0.37 -14.74 -10.42
CA LYS A 156 -0.61 -15.83 -10.34
C LYS A 156 0.05 -17.21 -10.28
N GLN A 157 1.11 -17.45 -11.05
CA GLN A 157 1.85 -18.70 -11.02
C GLN A 157 2.52 -18.94 -9.66
N LEU A 158 3.10 -17.90 -9.07
CA LEU A 158 3.70 -17.98 -7.73
C LEU A 158 2.65 -18.24 -6.65
N VAL A 159 1.50 -17.55 -6.68
CA VAL A 159 0.37 -17.80 -5.77
C VAL A 159 -0.12 -19.23 -5.89
N GLN A 160 -0.33 -19.74 -7.11
CA GLN A 160 -0.74 -21.14 -7.32
C GLN A 160 0.29 -22.15 -6.79
N ARG A 161 1.59 -21.83 -6.90
CA ARG A 161 2.66 -22.65 -6.33
C ARG A 161 2.61 -22.66 -4.81
N ALA A 162 2.47 -21.50 -4.17
CA ALA A 162 2.35 -21.39 -2.72
C ALA A 162 1.13 -22.16 -2.21
N GLU A 163 -0.06 -21.94 -2.80
CA GLU A 163 -1.29 -22.63 -2.43
C GLU A 163 -1.13 -24.16 -2.51
N LYS A 164 -0.46 -24.67 -3.55
CA LYS A 164 -0.20 -26.12 -3.68
C LYS A 164 0.68 -26.66 -2.55
N LEU A 165 1.76 -25.96 -2.20
CA LEU A 165 2.68 -26.37 -1.14
C LEU A 165 1.98 -26.33 0.22
N GLU A 166 1.28 -25.25 0.51
CA GLU A 166 0.54 -25.04 1.76
C GLU A 166 -0.58 -26.07 1.92
N GLU A 167 -1.35 -26.36 0.86
CA GLU A 167 -2.37 -27.41 0.89
C GLU A 167 -1.77 -28.80 1.13
N GLN A 168 -0.61 -29.09 0.55
CA GLN A 168 0.07 -30.36 0.78
C GLN A 168 0.52 -30.50 2.23
N GLN A 169 1.12 -29.45 2.81
CA GLN A 169 1.53 -29.43 4.22
C GLN A 169 0.33 -29.55 5.16
N LEU A 170 -0.74 -28.80 4.90
CA LEU A 170 -1.96 -28.84 5.73
C LEU A 170 -2.78 -30.13 5.57
N LYS A 171 -2.68 -30.83 4.44
CA LYS A 171 -3.25 -32.19 4.32
C LYS A 171 -2.49 -33.20 5.16
N ALA A 172 -1.17 -33.07 5.25
CA ALA A 172 -0.33 -33.93 6.08
C ALA A 172 -0.52 -33.61 7.58
N ASN A 173 -0.60 -32.33 7.93
CA ASN A 173 -0.85 -31.84 9.28
C ASN A 173 -1.79 -30.62 9.25
N PRO A 174 -3.10 -30.81 9.51
CA PRO A 174 -4.07 -29.69 9.53
C PRO A 174 -3.80 -28.63 10.60
N ASN A 175 -2.97 -28.96 11.59
CA ASN A 175 -2.56 -28.08 12.69
C ASN A 175 -1.11 -27.59 12.53
N ASP A 176 -0.56 -27.61 11.32
CA ASP A 176 0.73 -27.00 11.04
C ASP A 176 0.61 -25.47 11.10
N VAL A 177 1.14 -24.89 12.17
CA VAL A 177 1.05 -23.46 12.45
C VAL A 177 1.80 -22.63 11.41
N ASP A 178 2.95 -23.13 10.92
CA ASP A 178 3.75 -22.46 9.91
C ASP A 178 3.05 -22.49 8.54
N ALA A 179 2.45 -23.62 8.16
CA ALA A 179 1.69 -23.73 6.92
C ALA A 179 0.40 -22.90 6.94
N LEU A 180 -0.30 -22.83 8.09
CA LEU A 180 -1.45 -21.93 8.27
C LEU A 180 -1.02 -20.46 8.14
N TYR A 181 0.09 -20.10 8.78
CA TYR A 181 0.64 -18.75 8.69
C TYR A 181 1.02 -18.41 7.24
N ALA A 182 1.77 -19.28 6.54
CA ALA A 182 2.18 -19.07 5.16
C ALA A 182 0.99 -18.89 4.22
N ARG A 183 -0.06 -19.72 4.36
CA ARG A 183 -1.30 -19.57 3.60
C ARG A 183 -2.01 -18.26 3.86
N GLY A 184 -1.99 -17.80 5.12
CA GLY A 184 -2.48 -16.49 5.49
C GLY A 184 -1.75 -15.38 4.72
N VAL A 185 -0.42 -15.45 4.62
CA VAL A 185 0.39 -14.50 3.85
C VAL A 185 0.08 -14.56 2.36
N THR A 186 0.05 -15.74 1.74
CA THR A 186 -0.31 -15.89 0.31
C THR A 186 -1.68 -15.29 0.02
N ARG A 187 -2.68 -15.55 0.87
CA ARG A 187 -4.02 -14.97 0.73
C ARG A 187 -4.00 -13.45 0.87
N GLY A 188 -3.23 -12.89 1.81
CA GLY A 188 -3.06 -11.45 1.95
C GLY A 188 -2.41 -10.79 0.73
N GLN A 189 -1.37 -11.41 0.19
CA GLN A 189 -0.70 -10.94 -1.04
C GLN A 189 -1.63 -11.03 -2.26
N PHE A 190 -2.39 -12.12 -2.39
CA PHE A 190 -3.35 -12.26 -3.49
C PHE A 190 -4.55 -11.31 -3.34
N ALA A 191 -4.98 -11.01 -2.11
CA ALA A 191 -5.95 -9.95 -1.86
C ALA A 191 -5.43 -8.59 -2.33
N THR A 192 -4.16 -8.28 -2.02
CA THR A 192 -3.47 -7.06 -2.48
C THR A 192 -3.41 -6.98 -3.99
N TYR A 193 -2.94 -8.03 -4.66
CA TYR A 193 -2.90 -8.12 -6.11
C TYR A 193 -4.29 -7.91 -6.73
N THR A 194 -5.30 -8.65 -6.26
CA THR A 194 -6.65 -8.58 -6.86
C THR A 194 -7.34 -7.24 -6.61
N ALA A 195 -7.07 -6.56 -5.50
CA ALA A 195 -7.58 -5.22 -5.23
C ALA A 195 -6.92 -4.15 -6.11
N LEU A 196 -5.58 -4.12 -6.14
CA LEU A 196 -4.83 -2.98 -6.68
C LEU A 196 -4.51 -3.12 -8.16
N VAL A 197 -4.31 -4.36 -8.61
CA VAL A 197 -3.95 -4.65 -9.99
C VAL A 197 -5.19 -5.01 -10.80
N GLU A 198 -6.03 -5.92 -10.29
CA GLU A 198 -7.19 -6.41 -11.05
C GLU A 198 -8.50 -5.67 -10.77
N ARG A 199 -8.55 -4.85 -9.71
CA ARG A 199 -9.78 -4.20 -9.23
C ARG A 199 -10.94 -5.20 -9.01
N ALA A 200 -10.59 -6.43 -8.65
CA ALA A 200 -11.49 -7.55 -8.41
C ALA A 200 -11.88 -7.62 -6.93
N TRP A 201 -12.67 -6.64 -6.48
CA TRP A 201 -13.00 -6.40 -5.06
C TRP A 201 -13.54 -7.61 -4.30
N PHE A 202 -14.38 -8.44 -4.94
CA PHE A 202 -14.91 -9.64 -4.29
C PHE A 202 -13.82 -10.69 -4.02
N SER A 203 -12.91 -10.88 -4.98
CA SER A 203 -11.75 -11.77 -4.79
C SER A 203 -10.84 -11.23 -3.69
N ALA A 204 -10.59 -9.92 -3.70
CA ALA A 204 -9.79 -9.27 -2.67
C ALA A 204 -10.38 -9.51 -1.27
N LEU A 205 -11.67 -9.22 -1.08
CA LEU A 205 -12.37 -9.41 0.19
C LEU A 205 -12.34 -10.86 0.66
N ARG A 206 -12.61 -11.83 -0.23
CA ARG A 206 -12.60 -13.26 0.11
C ARG A 206 -11.23 -13.71 0.63
N ASN A 207 -10.15 -13.33 -0.08
CA ASN A 207 -8.80 -13.71 0.30
C ASN A 207 -8.34 -12.99 1.58
N ALA A 208 -8.67 -11.71 1.72
CA ALA A 208 -8.47 -10.93 2.93
C ALA A 208 -9.09 -11.62 4.17
N VAL A 209 -10.39 -11.96 4.11
CA VAL A 209 -11.05 -12.68 5.21
C VAL A 209 -10.42 -14.04 5.47
N GLY A 210 -10.04 -14.77 4.41
CA GLY A 210 -9.31 -16.04 4.54
C GLY A 210 -7.96 -15.90 5.24
N ALA A 211 -7.19 -14.85 4.91
CA ALA A 211 -5.92 -14.53 5.54
C ALA A 211 -6.11 -14.23 7.03
N ARG A 212 -7.15 -13.46 7.38
CA ARG A 212 -7.52 -13.20 8.76
C ARG A 212 -7.76 -14.49 9.54
N HIS A 213 -8.61 -15.37 9.02
CA HIS A 213 -8.99 -16.59 9.72
C HIS A 213 -7.79 -17.51 9.92
N ASP A 214 -6.90 -17.61 8.94
CA ASP A 214 -5.66 -18.38 9.06
C ASP A 214 -4.77 -17.82 10.16
N HIS A 215 -4.55 -16.51 10.21
CA HIS A 215 -3.71 -15.88 11.23
C HIS A 215 -4.37 -15.81 12.62
N GLU A 216 -5.69 -15.67 12.72
CA GLU A 216 -6.43 -15.82 13.98
C GLU A 216 -6.25 -17.26 14.50
N ARG A 217 -6.36 -18.27 13.63
CA ARG A 217 -6.12 -19.67 14.00
C ARG A 217 -4.70 -19.92 14.46
N VAL A 218 -3.70 -19.32 13.81
CA VAL A 218 -2.30 -19.33 14.26
C VAL A 218 -2.18 -18.79 15.69
N LEU A 219 -2.79 -17.63 15.99
CA LEU A 219 -2.74 -17.03 17.32
C LEU A 219 -3.53 -17.80 18.38
N GLU A 220 -4.59 -18.52 18.00
CA GLU A 220 -5.30 -19.44 18.89
C GLU A 220 -4.44 -20.64 19.29
N MET A 221 -3.63 -21.15 18.36
CA MET A 221 -2.80 -22.33 18.57
C MET A 221 -1.45 -21.99 19.22
N ASP A 222 -0.84 -20.89 18.79
CA ASP A 222 0.37 -20.32 19.37
C ASP A 222 0.21 -18.80 19.58
N PRO A 223 -0.25 -18.36 20.76
CA PRO A 223 -0.38 -16.95 21.09
C PRO A 223 0.94 -16.16 21.06
N LYS A 224 2.09 -16.86 21.05
CA LYS A 224 3.42 -16.25 20.97
C LYS A 224 3.92 -16.09 19.54
N TYR A 225 3.15 -16.51 18.53
CA TYR A 225 3.44 -16.30 17.12
C TYR A 225 3.14 -14.85 16.72
N ILE A 226 3.97 -13.91 17.22
CA ILE A 226 3.71 -12.46 17.15
C ILE A 226 3.52 -11.97 15.71
N ASP A 227 4.19 -12.61 14.76
CA ASP A 227 4.09 -12.35 13.34
C ASP A 227 2.65 -12.34 12.79
N ALA A 228 1.78 -13.22 13.29
CA ALA A 228 0.38 -13.28 12.88
C ALA A 228 -0.42 -12.04 13.32
N LYS A 229 0.08 -11.29 14.32
CA LYS A 229 -0.58 -10.08 14.83
C LYS A 229 -0.55 -8.93 13.83
N LEU A 230 0.38 -8.90 12.86
CA LEU A 230 0.36 -7.88 11.80
C LEU A 230 -0.95 -7.93 11.03
N VAL A 231 -1.26 -9.08 10.42
CA VAL A 231 -2.44 -9.22 9.57
C VAL A 231 -3.71 -9.07 10.41
N VAL A 232 -3.79 -9.75 11.56
CA VAL A 232 -4.96 -9.67 12.45
C VAL A 232 -5.17 -8.25 13.00
N GLY A 233 -4.09 -7.57 13.39
CA GLY A 233 -4.11 -6.19 13.87
C GLY A 233 -4.57 -5.21 12.80
N ALA A 234 -4.03 -5.35 11.58
CA ALA A 234 -4.47 -4.57 10.43
C ALA A 234 -5.98 -4.72 10.20
N HIS A 235 -6.47 -5.96 10.16
CA HIS A 235 -7.89 -6.27 9.99
C HIS A 235 -8.76 -5.68 11.10
N TYR A 236 -8.34 -5.83 12.37
CA TYR A 236 -9.07 -5.25 13.50
C TYR A 236 -9.19 -3.73 13.40
N TYR A 237 -8.12 -3.04 13.00
CA TYR A 237 -8.13 -1.60 12.80
C TYR A 237 -9.09 -1.19 11.69
N VAL A 238 -9.03 -1.87 10.52
CA VAL A 238 -9.89 -1.57 9.37
C VAL A 238 -11.35 -1.72 9.74
N MET A 239 -11.72 -2.90 10.24
CA MET A 239 -13.09 -3.22 10.63
C MET A 239 -13.57 -2.30 11.75
N GLY A 240 -12.68 -1.97 12.69
CA GLY A 240 -12.91 -1.02 13.77
C GLY A 240 -13.04 0.44 13.33
N SER A 241 -12.68 0.77 12.08
CA SER A 241 -12.75 2.12 11.52
C SER A 241 -13.94 2.33 10.57
N LEU A 242 -14.74 1.29 10.32
CA LEU A 242 -15.93 1.38 9.48
C LEU A 242 -17.02 2.26 10.14
N PRO A 243 -17.86 2.97 9.35
CA PRO A 243 -19.03 3.67 9.87
C PRO A 243 -19.97 2.71 10.62
N TRP A 244 -20.68 3.20 11.63
CA TRP A 244 -21.46 2.35 12.54
C TRP A 244 -22.44 1.41 11.82
N GLY A 245 -23.25 1.92 10.88
CA GLY A 245 -24.23 1.08 10.16
C GLY A 245 -23.58 -0.05 9.35
N VAL A 246 -22.34 0.16 8.91
CA VAL A 246 -21.54 -0.86 8.24
C VAL A 246 -21.09 -1.93 9.22
N LYS A 247 -20.54 -1.51 10.37
CA LYS A 247 -20.07 -2.43 11.41
C LYS A 247 -21.16 -3.41 11.82
N VAL A 248 -22.40 -2.93 11.95
CA VAL A 248 -23.56 -3.79 12.24
C VAL A 248 -23.75 -4.82 11.13
N ALA A 249 -23.79 -4.41 9.86
CA ALA A 249 -24.01 -5.32 8.73
C ALA A 249 -22.91 -6.40 8.60
N VAL A 250 -21.64 -6.03 8.77
CA VAL A 250 -20.52 -6.98 8.67
C VAL A 250 -20.41 -7.88 9.91
N SER A 251 -20.86 -7.43 11.08
CA SER A 251 -20.92 -8.26 12.29
C SER A 251 -21.92 -9.41 12.16
N LEU A 252 -23.01 -9.22 11.42
CA LEU A 252 -24.02 -10.26 11.15
C LEU A 252 -23.45 -11.43 10.33
N VAL A 253 -22.37 -11.22 9.59
CA VAL A 253 -21.63 -12.26 8.84
C VAL A 253 -20.34 -12.68 9.55
N GLY A 254 -20.21 -12.38 10.85
CA GLY A 254 -19.07 -12.81 11.67
C GLY A 254 -17.82 -11.91 11.60
N LEU A 255 -17.86 -10.79 10.87
CA LEU A 255 -16.73 -9.89 10.76
C LEU A 255 -16.83 -8.76 11.80
N SER A 256 -15.92 -8.74 12.76
CA SER A 256 -15.86 -7.71 13.80
C SER A 256 -14.47 -7.04 13.87
N GLY A 257 -14.40 -5.86 14.51
CA GLY A 257 -13.21 -5.03 14.54
C GLY A 257 -13.13 -4.14 15.77
N SER A 258 -11.91 -3.90 16.26
CA SER A 258 -11.64 -2.89 17.27
C SER A 258 -10.41 -2.10 16.87
N LYS A 259 -10.58 -0.77 16.69
CA LYS A 259 -9.50 0.14 16.33
C LYS A 259 -8.35 0.05 17.34
N GLN A 260 -8.70 0.08 18.63
CA GLN A 260 -7.74 0.01 19.73
C GLN A 260 -6.99 -1.33 19.74
N LYS A 261 -7.70 -2.46 19.60
CA LYS A 261 -7.06 -3.78 19.55
C LYS A 261 -6.15 -3.93 18.32
N GLY A 262 -6.58 -3.38 17.18
CA GLY A 262 -5.79 -3.38 15.96
C GLY A 262 -4.46 -2.66 16.12
N ILE A 263 -4.49 -1.44 16.66
CA ILE A 263 -3.28 -0.67 16.96
C ILE A 263 -2.41 -1.39 18.01
N GLN A 264 -3.00 -1.96 19.06
CA GLN A 264 -2.25 -2.71 20.07
C GLN A 264 -1.48 -3.89 19.43
N TYR A 265 -2.14 -4.69 18.61
CA TYR A 265 -1.50 -5.82 17.91
C TYR A 265 -0.36 -5.37 17.00
N LEU A 266 -0.50 -4.21 16.36
CA LEU A 266 0.56 -3.64 15.54
C LEU A 266 1.76 -3.20 16.37
N TYR A 267 1.57 -2.57 17.55
CA TYR A 267 2.68 -2.29 18.47
C TYR A 267 3.41 -3.57 18.87
N GLU A 268 2.67 -4.59 19.28
CA GLU A 268 3.25 -5.88 19.66
C GLU A 268 4.05 -6.50 18.50
N ALA A 269 3.58 -6.36 17.26
CA ALA A 269 4.31 -6.78 16.07
C ALA A 269 5.54 -5.91 15.75
N THR A 270 5.53 -4.61 16.09
CA THR A 270 6.73 -3.76 15.92
C THR A 270 7.87 -4.12 16.89
N ASP A 271 7.52 -4.65 18.06
CA ASP A 271 8.46 -5.00 19.14
C ASP A 271 8.94 -6.45 19.07
N SER A 272 8.33 -7.30 18.21
CA SER A 272 8.72 -8.72 18.05
C SER A 272 10.20 -8.85 17.69
N GLY A 273 10.67 -7.89 16.91
CA GLY A 273 12.02 -7.94 16.42
C GLY A 273 12.27 -9.05 15.39
N ASP A 274 11.21 -9.59 14.84
CA ASP A 274 11.30 -10.56 13.78
C ASP A 274 11.19 -9.85 12.42
N GLU A 275 11.38 -10.67 11.40
CA GLU A 275 10.95 -10.51 10.02
C GLU A 275 9.90 -9.39 9.81
N ILE A 276 8.77 -9.46 10.51
CA ILE A 276 7.57 -8.64 10.28
C ILE A 276 7.62 -7.25 10.92
N SER A 277 8.60 -6.99 11.77
CA SER A 277 8.63 -5.76 12.57
C SER A 277 8.69 -4.48 11.74
N VAL A 278 9.29 -4.52 10.55
CA VAL A 278 9.39 -3.36 9.65
C VAL A 278 8.08 -3.13 8.90
N ASP A 279 7.42 -4.18 8.43
CA ASP A 279 6.06 -4.07 7.87
C ASP A 279 5.09 -3.53 8.92
N ALA A 280 5.12 -4.08 10.14
CA ALA A 280 4.30 -3.62 11.24
C ALA A 280 4.54 -2.15 11.54
N LYS A 281 5.79 -1.67 11.47
CA LYS A 281 6.12 -0.24 11.60
C LYS A 281 5.51 0.59 10.48
N ILE A 282 5.63 0.15 9.23
CA ILE A 282 5.05 0.86 8.07
C ILE A 282 3.52 0.93 8.20
N VAL A 283 2.86 -0.19 8.50
CA VAL A 283 1.40 -0.26 8.73
C VAL A 283 0.98 0.63 9.89
N LEU A 284 1.66 0.51 11.04
CA LEU A 284 1.36 1.28 12.22
C LEU A 284 1.53 2.77 11.97
N MET A 285 2.60 3.19 11.29
CA MET A 285 2.84 4.58 10.91
C MET A 285 1.68 5.16 10.09
N LEU A 286 1.16 4.41 9.11
CA LEU A 286 0.02 4.83 8.30
C LEU A 286 -1.26 4.98 9.14
N PHE A 287 -1.52 4.05 10.06
CA PHE A 287 -2.69 4.13 10.92
C PHE A 287 -2.56 5.25 11.95
N LEU A 288 -1.39 5.45 12.54
CA LEU A 288 -1.11 6.56 13.45
C LEU A 288 -1.32 7.92 12.77
N ARG A 289 -0.88 8.07 11.51
CA ARG A 289 -1.16 9.26 10.70
C ARG A 289 -2.66 9.54 10.60
N ARG A 290 -3.47 8.51 10.34
CA ARG A 290 -4.94 8.63 10.25
C ARG A 290 -5.61 8.92 11.58
N GLU A 291 -5.03 8.43 12.68
CA GLU A 291 -5.47 8.79 14.03
C GLU A 291 -4.95 10.16 14.49
N HIS A 292 -4.30 10.93 13.61
CA HIS A 292 -3.65 12.20 13.94
C HIS A 292 -2.59 12.09 15.05
N ARG A 293 -2.04 10.89 15.27
CA ARG A 293 -0.96 10.59 16.22
C ARG A 293 0.40 10.80 15.55
N TYR A 294 0.62 12.02 15.08
CA TYR A 294 1.75 12.36 14.21
C TYR A 294 3.11 12.18 14.86
N ASP A 295 3.26 12.51 16.15
CA ASP A 295 4.54 12.39 16.86
C ASP A 295 5.02 10.93 16.92
N GLU A 296 4.09 10.00 17.12
CA GLU A 296 4.40 8.57 17.16
C GLU A 296 4.73 8.02 15.76
N ALA A 297 4.00 8.46 14.74
CA ALA A 297 4.32 8.15 13.35
C ALA A 297 5.70 8.68 12.93
N LEU A 298 6.03 9.92 13.33
CA LEU A 298 7.34 10.55 13.09
C LEU A 298 8.46 9.78 13.78
N LYS A 299 8.25 9.29 15.00
CA LYS A 299 9.22 8.45 15.70
C LYS A 299 9.52 7.17 14.93
N ILE A 300 8.50 6.55 14.34
CA ILE A 300 8.68 5.36 13.49
C ILE A 300 9.47 5.72 12.23
N ALA A 301 9.05 6.75 11.49
CA ALA A 301 9.74 7.19 10.26
C ALA A 301 11.22 7.48 10.52
N ARG A 302 11.52 8.28 11.55
CA ARG A 302 12.90 8.66 11.94
C ARG A 302 13.74 7.48 12.42
N GLY A 303 13.11 6.40 12.90
CA GLY A 303 13.79 5.15 13.22
C GLY A 303 14.13 4.31 11.98
N LEU A 304 13.30 4.37 10.93
CA LEU A 304 13.49 3.61 9.69
C LEU A 304 14.44 4.29 8.70
N ILE A 305 14.43 5.63 8.61
CA ILE A 305 15.28 6.40 7.68
C ILE A 305 16.78 6.04 7.78
N PRO A 306 17.43 6.05 8.96
CA PRO A 306 18.84 5.69 9.05
C PRO A 306 19.10 4.21 8.74
N ARG A 307 18.08 3.37 8.85
CA ARG A 307 18.18 1.93 8.61
C ARG A 307 18.06 1.57 7.13
N TYR A 308 17.27 2.34 6.39
CA TYR A 308 17.00 2.16 4.96
C TYR A 308 17.24 3.50 4.22
N PRO A 309 18.50 3.97 4.14
CA PRO A 309 18.80 5.31 3.65
C PRO A 309 18.44 5.54 2.17
N GLN A 310 18.32 4.47 1.38
CA GLN A 310 17.89 4.54 -0.03
C GLN A 310 16.37 4.64 -0.17
N ASN A 311 15.61 4.35 0.88
CA ASN A 311 14.15 4.41 0.84
C ASN A 311 13.66 5.85 0.93
N MET A 312 13.65 6.52 -0.21
CA MET A 312 13.17 7.90 -0.33
C MET A 312 11.68 8.05 0.01
N LEU A 313 10.88 6.98 -0.04
CA LEU A 313 9.46 7.02 0.34
C LEU A 313 9.27 7.20 1.85
N ILE A 314 10.12 6.59 2.69
CA ILE A 314 10.06 6.79 4.15
C ILE A 314 10.50 8.22 4.51
N ALA A 315 11.55 8.73 3.85
CA ALA A 315 11.97 10.12 4.02
C ALA A 315 10.88 11.11 3.56
N LEU A 316 10.22 10.82 2.44
CA LEU A 316 9.08 11.61 1.96
C LEU A 316 7.92 11.58 2.96
N GLU A 317 7.66 10.43 3.58
CA GLU A 317 6.62 10.29 4.59
C GLU A 317 6.89 11.11 5.85
N GLU A 318 8.16 11.25 6.29
CA GLU A 318 8.51 12.21 7.34
C GLU A 318 8.07 13.63 6.96
N GLY A 319 8.37 14.08 5.74
CA GLY A 319 7.93 15.38 5.24
C GLY A 319 6.40 15.52 5.23
N ASN A 320 5.69 14.47 4.82
CA ASN A 320 4.22 14.44 4.79
C ASN A 320 3.61 14.49 6.20
N LEU A 321 4.20 13.80 7.17
CA LEU A 321 3.77 13.82 8.57
C LEU A 321 4.01 15.20 9.22
N LEU A 322 5.15 15.82 8.93
CA LEU A 322 5.45 17.20 9.36
C LEU A 322 4.45 18.18 8.74
N ARG A 323 4.16 18.04 7.45
CA ARG A 323 3.14 18.84 6.76
C ARG A 323 1.77 18.68 7.41
N ALA A 324 1.34 17.44 7.65
CA ALA A 324 0.02 17.13 8.21
C ALA A 324 -0.14 17.61 9.67
N SER A 325 0.96 17.67 10.43
CA SER A 325 0.99 18.17 11.81
C SER A 325 1.20 19.68 11.94
N GLY A 326 1.25 20.42 10.82
CA GLY A 326 1.41 21.89 10.80
C GLY A 326 2.86 22.39 10.88
N HIS A 327 3.84 21.49 10.91
CA HIS A 327 5.28 21.80 10.92
C HIS A 327 5.81 22.11 9.51
N SER A 328 5.16 23.04 8.79
CA SER A 328 5.42 23.26 7.37
C SER A 328 6.87 23.67 7.05
N ARG A 329 7.53 24.42 7.93
CA ARG A 329 8.94 24.81 7.74
C ARG A 329 9.88 23.59 7.72
N GLU A 330 9.64 22.65 8.62
CA GLU A 330 10.40 21.40 8.69
C GLU A 330 10.09 20.49 7.49
N ALA A 331 8.82 20.40 7.08
CA ALA A 331 8.41 19.67 5.88
C ALA A 331 9.12 20.19 4.61
N VAL A 332 9.17 21.53 4.43
CA VAL A 332 9.92 22.16 3.33
C VAL A 332 11.40 21.76 3.36
N ALA A 333 12.02 21.75 4.54
CA ALA A 333 13.43 21.35 4.67
C ALA A 333 13.64 19.88 4.29
N VAL A 334 12.74 18.98 4.70
CA VAL A 334 12.79 17.55 4.33
C VAL A 334 12.68 17.37 2.81
N TYR A 335 11.69 17.99 2.16
CA TYR A 335 11.53 17.85 0.71
C TYR A 335 12.73 18.37 -0.08
N ARG A 336 13.31 19.51 0.34
CA ARG A 336 14.54 20.04 -0.28
C ARG A 336 15.73 19.11 -0.07
N LYS A 337 15.85 18.48 1.10
CA LYS A 337 16.92 17.52 1.39
C LYS A 337 16.81 16.28 0.50
N ILE A 338 15.61 15.74 0.30
CA ILE A 338 15.39 14.59 -0.59
C ILE A 338 15.77 14.96 -2.03
N TRP A 339 15.35 16.14 -2.50
CA TRP A 339 15.72 16.64 -3.83
C TRP A 339 17.23 16.73 -4.01
N GLN A 340 17.93 17.37 -3.07
CA GLN A 340 19.38 17.51 -3.12
C GLN A 340 20.08 16.15 -3.09
N ALA A 341 19.67 15.25 -2.21
CA ALA A 341 20.26 13.91 -2.13
C ALA A 341 20.10 13.14 -3.46
N GLY A 342 18.94 13.26 -4.12
CA GLY A 342 18.73 12.68 -5.44
C GLY A 342 19.62 13.29 -6.52
N GLN A 343 19.77 14.62 -6.53
CA GLN A 343 20.71 15.32 -7.43
C GLN A 343 22.17 14.90 -7.19
N ASP A 344 22.53 14.61 -5.94
CA ASP A 344 23.84 14.10 -5.55
C ASP A 344 24.02 12.60 -5.85
N GLY A 345 23.02 11.93 -6.45
CA GLY A 345 23.09 10.53 -6.86
C GLY A 345 22.74 9.50 -5.76
N HIS A 346 22.16 9.92 -4.64
CA HIS A 346 21.83 9.02 -3.53
C HIS A 346 20.60 8.14 -3.79
N TYR A 347 19.83 8.39 -4.86
CA TYR A 347 18.60 7.66 -5.19
C TYR A 347 18.61 7.17 -6.65
N PRO A 348 19.56 6.29 -7.02
CA PRO A 348 19.73 5.85 -8.40
C PRO A 348 18.47 5.13 -8.90
N GLY A 349 17.91 5.59 -10.03
CA GLY A 349 16.74 4.98 -10.65
C GLY A 349 15.41 5.16 -9.90
N LEU A 350 15.39 5.96 -8.83
CA LEU A 350 14.17 6.26 -8.06
C LEU A 350 13.62 7.64 -8.41
N HIS A 351 12.30 7.79 -8.25
CA HIS A 351 11.57 9.03 -8.60
C HIS A 351 11.56 10.08 -7.46
N TYR A 352 12.75 10.56 -7.08
CA TYR A 352 12.90 11.54 -6.00
C TYR A 352 12.33 12.94 -6.32
N GLU A 353 12.04 13.22 -7.60
CA GLU A 353 11.31 14.42 -8.05
C GLU A 353 9.92 14.56 -7.41
N LEU A 354 9.36 13.47 -6.87
CA LEU A 354 8.14 13.49 -6.06
C LEU A 354 8.26 14.42 -4.83
N ALA A 355 9.47 14.61 -4.29
CA ALA A 355 9.70 15.53 -3.18
C ALA A 355 9.48 17.00 -3.57
N VAL A 356 9.95 17.43 -4.74
CA VAL A 356 9.74 18.81 -5.21
C VAL A 356 8.31 19.05 -5.70
N LEU A 357 7.62 18.00 -6.18
CA LEU A 357 6.17 18.04 -6.39
C LEU A 357 5.42 18.31 -5.07
N SER A 358 5.77 17.56 -4.01
CA SER A 358 5.18 17.72 -2.67
C SER A 358 5.51 19.08 -2.04
N LEU A 359 6.71 19.60 -2.30
CA LEU A 359 7.12 20.96 -1.93
C LEU A 359 6.27 22.02 -2.62
N GLY A 360 6.07 21.89 -3.94
CA GLY A 360 5.21 22.80 -4.71
C GLY A 360 3.78 22.85 -4.15
N ASP A 361 3.20 21.67 -3.85
CA ASP A 361 1.87 21.57 -3.26
C ASP A 361 1.77 22.24 -1.89
N LEU A 362 2.82 22.10 -1.06
CA LEU A 362 2.88 22.76 0.24
C LEU A 362 2.99 24.28 0.09
N LEU A 363 3.88 24.79 -0.76
CA LEU A 363 4.05 26.23 -1.00
C LEU A 363 2.79 26.86 -1.60
N ARG A 364 2.12 26.16 -2.52
CA ARG A 364 0.81 26.56 -3.06
C ARG A 364 -0.21 26.71 -1.94
N SER A 365 -0.30 25.75 -1.03
CA SER A 365 -1.24 25.82 0.11
C SER A 365 -0.97 27.00 1.06
N GLN A 366 0.27 27.50 1.07
CA GLN A 366 0.69 28.69 1.82
C GLN A 366 0.54 30.00 1.01
N LYS A 367 0.00 29.93 -0.21
CA LYS A 367 -0.11 31.04 -1.17
C LYS A 367 1.23 31.62 -1.61
N ASP A 368 2.34 30.89 -1.40
CA ASP A 368 3.63 31.20 -2.03
C ASP A 368 3.63 30.65 -3.46
N TYR A 369 2.85 31.29 -4.33
CA TYR A 369 2.68 30.84 -5.72
C TYR A 369 4.00 30.93 -6.51
N GLN A 370 4.88 31.86 -6.17
CA GLN A 370 6.19 31.99 -6.82
C GLN A 370 7.11 30.83 -6.43
N GLY A 371 7.20 30.52 -5.13
CA GLY A 371 7.94 29.36 -4.65
C GLY A 371 7.34 28.05 -5.15
N ALA A 372 6.01 27.93 -5.22
CA ALA A 372 5.32 26.76 -5.75
C ALA A 372 5.66 26.53 -7.22
N ALA A 373 5.54 27.57 -8.07
CA ALA A 373 5.92 27.48 -9.47
C ALA A 373 7.38 27.02 -9.63
N ALA A 374 8.31 27.63 -8.87
CA ALA A 374 9.73 27.24 -8.91
C ALA A 374 9.95 25.78 -8.48
N ALA A 375 9.26 25.29 -7.46
CA ALA A 375 9.37 23.90 -7.02
C ALA A 375 8.83 22.92 -8.07
N TYR A 376 7.73 23.23 -8.74
CA TYR A 376 7.20 22.39 -9.81
C TYR A 376 8.12 22.33 -11.04
N GLU A 377 8.83 23.43 -11.36
CA GLU A 377 9.81 23.47 -12.45
C GLU A 377 10.96 22.45 -12.25
N LEU A 378 11.40 22.28 -11.00
CA LEU A 378 12.49 21.34 -10.65
C LEU A 378 12.21 19.91 -11.09
N VAL A 379 10.94 19.49 -11.19
CA VAL A 379 10.61 18.13 -11.66
C VAL A 379 11.20 17.85 -13.04
N SER A 380 11.31 18.85 -13.91
CA SER A 380 11.91 18.70 -15.24
C SER A 380 13.44 18.61 -15.24
N GLU A 381 14.09 18.93 -14.12
CA GLU A 381 15.55 18.88 -13.95
C GLU A 381 16.04 17.51 -13.44
N ALA A 382 15.14 16.60 -13.07
CA ALA A 382 15.54 15.23 -12.78
C ALA A 382 16.06 14.55 -14.07
N PRO A 383 17.05 13.65 -14.01
CA PRO A 383 17.64 13.05 -15.22
C PRO A 383 16.64 12.26 -16.08
N GLN A 384 15.70 11.57 -15.44
CA GLN A 384 14.66 10.76 -16.09
C GLN A 384 13.35 10.92 -15.31
N PRO A 385 12.71 12.10 -15.39
CA PRO A 385 11.53 12.36 -14.57
C PRO A 385 10.41 11.44 -15.00
N ASP A 386 9.66 10.94 -14.01
CA ASP A 386 8.43 10.25 -14.27
C ASP A 386 7.51 11.14 -15.11
N ARG A 387 7.08 10.64 -16.28
CA ARG A 387 6.28 11.41 -17.25
C ARG A 387 5.00 11.97 -16.63
N GLU A 388 4.41 11.28 -15.67
CA GLU A 388 3.21 11.75 -15.03
C GLU A 388 3.50 12.82 -13.99
N TYR A 389 4.54 12.65 -13.16
CA TYR A 389 4.95 13.69 -12.23
C TYR A 389 5.31 14.96 -13.00
N LEU A 390 6.02 14.83 -14.13
CA LEU A 390 6.30 15.93 -15.03
C LEU A 390 5.02 16.57 -15.60
N GLN A 391 4.04 15.77 -16.00
CA GLN A 391 2.78 16.29 -16.52
C GLN A 391 1.99 17.06 -15.45
N ARG A 392 1.89 16.51 -14.24
CA ARG A 392 1.23 17.14 -13.09
C ARG A 392 1.94 18.42 -12.66
N ALA A 393 3.27 18.38 -12.57
CA ALA A 393 4.08 19.54 -12.21
C ALA A 393 3.94 20.67 -13.24
N ASN A 394 3.95 20.36 -14.54
CA ASN A 394 3.72 21.37 -15.57
C ASN A 394 2.32 21.98 -15.48
N LEU A 395 1.27 21.18 -15.24
CA LEU A 395 -0.07 21.71 -15.06
C LEU A 395 -0.12 22.67 -13.85
N ALA A 396 0.38 22.22 -12.70
CA ALA A 396 0.39 23.00 -11.47
C ALA A 396 1.23 24.28 -11.61
N ALA A 397 2.41 24.22 -12.24
CA ALA A 397 3.22 25.39 -12.55
C ALA A 397 2.47 26.39 -13.45
N GLY A 398 1.75 25.88 -14.46
CA GLY A 398 0.91 26.71 -15.32
C GLY A 398 -0.17 27.47 -14.56
N GLU A 399 -0.87 26.78 -13.65
CA GLU A 399 -1.86 27.38 -12.75
C GLU A 399 -1.23 28.47 -11.87
N MET A 400 -0.05 28.21 -11.30
CA MET A 400 0.66 29.20 -10.48
C MET A 400 1.07 30.44 -11.30
N TYR A 401 1.52 30.25 -12.53
CA TYR A 401 1.86 31.36 -13.42
C TYR A 401 0.65 32.19 -13.83
N ASP A 402 -0.52 31.59 -14.02
CA ASP A 402 -1.76 32.33 -14.26
C ASP A 402 -2.13 33.20 -13.05
N VAL A 403 -2.06 32.67 -11.82
CA VAL A 403 -2.29 33.44 -10.57
C VAL A 403 -1.31 34.61 -10.45
N LEU A 404 -0.05 34.39 -10.83
CA LEU A 404 1.00 35.41 -10.85
C LEU A 404 0.90 36.39 -12.04
N LYS A 405 -0.16 36.30 -12.86
CA LYS A 405 -0.38 37.11 -14.07
C LYS A 405 0.73 36.96 -15.13
N LYS A 406 1.46 35.85 -15.12
CA LYS A 406 2.52 35.49 -16.09
C LYS A 406 1.96 34.57 -17.18
N ARG A 407 0.97 35.06 -17.92
CA ARG A 407 0.17 34.26 -18.86
C ARG A 407 0.99 33.52 -19.92
N GLU A 408 2.03 34.16 -20.45
CA GLU A 408 2.90 33.52 -21.46
C GLU A 408 3.61 32.27 -20.92
N LEU A 409 4.07 32.31 -19.66
CA LEU A 409 4.69 31.15 -19.01
C LEU A 409 3.64 30.09 -18.71
N ALA A 410 2.45 30.47 -18.27
CA ALA A 410 1.35 29.55 -18.03
C ALA A 410 0.97 28.76 -19.30
N VAL A 411 0.82 29.45 -20.43
CA VAL A 411 0.50 28.81 -21.73
C VAL A 411 1.61 27.86 -22.16
N LYS A 412 2.90 28.22 -22.01
CA LYS A 412 4.02 27.30 -22.30
C LYS A 412 3.93 26.03 -21.46
N LYS A 413 3.54 26.16 -20.18
CA LYS A 413 3.35 25.02 -19.30
C LYS A 413 2.19 24.13 -19.69
N TYR A 414 1.04 24.69 -20.03
CA TYR A 414 -0.08 23.90 -20.55
C TYR A 414 0.26 23.19 -21.87
N GLN A 415 1.05 23.81 -22.74
CA GLN A 415 1.56 23.15 -23.95
C GLN A 415 2.47 21.95 -23.61
N ALA A 416 3.35 22.08 -22.61
CA ALA A 416 4.19 20.97 -22.13
C ALA A 416 3.37 19.82 -21.54
N VAL A 417 2.25 20.12 -20.85
CA VAL A 417 1.28 19.10 -20.41
C VAL A 417 0.76 18.30 -21.61
N LEU A 418 0.33 18.98 -22.67
CA LEU A 418 -0.22 18.33 -23.87
C LEU A 418 0.84 17.55 -24.66
N ALA A 419 2.08 18.04 -24.71
CA ALA A 419 3.19 17.33 -25.33
C ALA A 419 3.55 16.02 -24.60
N THR A 420 3.28 15.95 -23.29
CA THR A 420 3.59 14.76 -22.48
C THR A 420 2.61 13.61 -22.75
N ASN A 421 1.31 13.86 -22.68
CA ASN A 421 0.26 12.90 -23.05
C ASN A 421 -1.07 13.64 -23.22
N THR A 422 -1.72 13.52 -24.39
CA THR A 422 -2.96 14.25 -24.68
C THR A 422 -4.22 13.58 -24.13
N GLN A 423 -4.14 12.33 -23.67
CA GLN A 423 -5.29 11.51 -23.26
C GLN A 423 -5.36 11.32 -21.74
N THR A 424 -5.07 12.37 -20.97
CA THR A 424 -5.09 12.34 -19.50
C THR A 424 -5.96 13.46 -18.93
N PRO A 425 -6.49 13.32 -17.70
CA PRO A 425 -7.22 14.39 -17.04
C PRO A 425 -6.44 15.71 -16.93
N PRO A 426 -5.11 15.72 -16.59
CA PRO A 426 -4.31 16.93 -16.65
C PRO A 426 -4.30 17.60 -18.03
N ALA A 427 -4.29 16.83 -19.12
CA ALA A 427 -4.35 17.36 -20.48
C ALA A 427 -5.71 17.98 -20.81
N GLU A 428 -6.81 17.43 -20.29
CA GLU A 428 -8.12 18.05 -20.41
C GLU A 428 -8.16 19.41 -19.68
N THR A 429 -7.70 19.43 -18.42
CA THR A 429 -7.59 20.66 -17.63
C THR A 429 -6.69 21.71 -18.31
N ALA A 430 -5.53 21.30 -18.85
CA ALA A 430 -4.65 22.19 -19.59
C ALA A 430 -5.32 22.79 -20.83
N ARG A 431 -6.11 22.02 -21.61
CA ARG A 431 -6.87 22.58 -22.76
C ARG A 431 -7.88 23.63 -22.32
N LYS A 432 -8.54 23.43 -21.18
CA LYS A 432 -9.43 24.43 -20.59
C LYS A 432 -8.62 25.68 -20.22
N HIS A 433 -7.50 25.51 -19.53
CA HIS A 433 -6.69 26.63 -19.08
C HIS A 433 -5.95 27.38 -20.18
N MET A 434 -5.72 26.77 -21.34
CA MET A 434 -5.26 27.48 -22.54
C MET A 434 -6.29 28.48 -23.07
N LYS A 435 -7.59 28.22 -22.90
CA LYS A 435 -8.67 29.13 -23.31
C LYS A 435 -8.97 30.19 -22.27
N GLU A 436 -8.96 29.79 -21.00
CA GLU A 436 -9.31 30.65 -19.88
C GLU A 436 -8.27 30.51 -18.76
N ALA A 437 -7.65 31.61 -18.35
CA ALA A 437 -6.63 31.57 -17.29
C ALA A 437 -7.20 30.97 -15.99
N TYR A 438 -6.42 30.11 -15.35
CA TYR A 438 -6.74 29.62 -14.01
C TYR A 438 -6.85 30.79 -13.02
N ARG A 439 -7.77 30.68 -12.07
CA ARG A 439 -7.97 31.61 -10.98
C ARG A 439 -8.09 30.80 -9.69
N ASP A 440 -7.37 31.21 -8.66
CA ASP A 440 -7.52 30.65 -7.32
C ASP A 440 -8.73 31.35 -6.68
N GLU A 441 -9.80 30.60 -6.38
CA GLU A 441 -11.05 31.11 -5.81
C GLU A 441 -10.95 31.39 -4.30
#